data_AF-A0A529Y2Y6-F1
#
_entry.id   AF-A0A529Y2Y6-F1
#
_cell.length_a   1.000
_cell.length_b   1.000
_cell.length_c   1.000
_cell.angle_alpha   90.00
_cell.angle_beta   90.00
_cell.angle_gamma   90.00
#
_symmetry.space_group_name_H-M   'P 1'
#
loop_
_entity.id
_entity.type
_entity.pdbx_description
1 polymer ?
#
loop_
_entity_poly.entity_id
_entity_poly.type
_entity_poly.pdbx_seq_one_letter_code
_entity_poly.pdbx_strand_id
1 'polypeptide(L)' 'MAEVVAIKPAVADGPILVSQDKGILRLTLASPP' A
#
# COMPACT_ATOMS: atom_id res chain seq x y z
N MET A 1 1.68 -12.44 28.70
CA MET A 1 2.85 -12.10 27.86
C MET A 1 2.35 -12.10 26.42
N ALA A 2 2.33 -10.96 25.73
CA ALA A 2 1.83 -10.86 24.36
C ALA A 2 3.02 -10.85 23.40
N GLU A 3 3.03 -11.79 22.46
CA GLU A 3 4.07 -11.90 21.44
C GLU A 3 3.78 -10.87 20.33
N VAL A 4 4.75 -9.98 20.06
CA VAL A 4 4.61 -8.99 18.99
C VAL A 4 5.09 -9.64 17.70
N VAL A 5 4.16 -10.03 16.84
CA VAL A 5 4.46 -10.54 15.50
C VAL A 5 4.64 -9.35 14.56
N ALA A 6 5.85 -9.18 14.03
CA ALA A 6 6.13 -8.17 13.01
C ALA A 6 5.42 -8.58 11.70
N ILE A 7 4.32 -7.89 11.37
CA ILE A 7 3.64 -8.06 10.07
C ILE A 7 4.43 -7.25 9.04
N LYS A 8 5.11 -7.94 8.12
CA LYS A 8 5.70 -7.30 6.94
C LYS A 8 4.54 -6.87 6.03
N PRO A 9 4.40 -5.57 5.69
CA PRO A 9 3.39 -5.14 4.74
C PRO A 9 3.62 -5.87 3.41
N ALA A 10 2.60 -6.58 2.93
CA ALA A 10 2.63 -7.12 1.58
C ALA A 10 2.71 -5.92 0.63
N VAL A 11 3.79 -5.83 -0.15
CA VAL A 11 3.87 -4.87 -1.25
C VAL A 11 2.82 -5.32 -2.26
N ALA A 12 1.74 -4.55 -2.37
CA ALA A 12 0.64 -4.87 -3.26
C ALA A 12 1.04 -4.49 -4.69
N ASP A 13 1.55 -5.46 -5.45
CA ASP A 13 1.65 -5.38 -6.92
C ASP A 13 0.26 -5.56 -7.55
N GLY A 14 -0.70 -4.75 -7.09
CA GLY A 14 -2.07 -4.72 -7.60
C GLY A 14 -2.20 -3.78 -8.80
N PRO A 15 -3.34 -3.81 -9.52
CA PRO A 15 -3.59 -2.90 -10.63
C PRO A 15 -3.65 -1.42 -10.21
N ILE A 16 -3.62 -1.14 -8.90
CA ILE A 16 -3.66 0.19 -8.30
C ILE A 16 -2.38 0.42 -7.50
N LEU A 17 -1.60 1.41 -7.90
CA LEU A 17 -0.52 1.97 -7.11
C LEU A 17 -1.09 2.96 -6.09
N VAL A 18 -0.55 2.91 -4.88
CA VAL A 18 -1.00 3.75 -3.77
C VAL A 18 0.18 4.60 -3.30
N SER A 19 -0.04 5.91 -3.15
CA SER A 19 0.90 6.82 -2.50
C SER A 19 0.17 7.74 -1.52
N GLN A 20 0.83 8.06 -0.41
CA GLN A 20 0.31 9.00 0.58
C GLN A 20 1.36 10.09 0.83
N ASP A 21 0.96 11.36 0.66
CA ASP A 21 1.81 12.51 0.95
C ASP A 21 0.97 13.63 1.58
N LYS A 22 1.46 14.22 2.67
CA LYS A 22 0.82 15.36 3.38
C LYS A 22 -0.68 15.17 3.65
N GLY A 23 -1.11 13.96 4.00
CA GLY A 23 -2.51 13.63 4.26
C GLY A 23 -3.37 13.41 3.01
N ILE A 24 -2.80 13.48 1.82
CA ILE A 24 -3.47 13.17 0.56
C ILE A 24 -3.15 11.72 0.17
N LEU A 25 -4.20 10.93 -0.04
CA LEU A 25 -4.12 9.59 -0.62
C LEU A 25 -4.30 9.70 -2.14
N ARG A 26 -3.31 9.22 -2.91
CA ARG A 26 -3.38 9.14 -4.37
C ARG A 26 -3.40 7.68 -4.80
N LEU A 27 -4.38 7.36 -5.64
CA LEU A 27 -4.58 6.06 -6.24
C LEU A 27 -4.33 6.17 -7.75
N THR A 28 -3.50 5.31 -8.31
CA THR A 28 -3.13 5.34 -9.73
C THR A 28 -3.33 3.97 -10.34
N LEU A 29 -4.08 3.88 -11.45
CA LEU A 29 -4.15 2.66 -12.25
C LEU A 29 -2.78 2.38 -12.89
N ALA A 30 -2.17 1.26 -12.53
CA ALA A 30 -0.84 0.86 -12.99
C ALA A 30 -0.81 0.54 -14.50
N SER A 31 -1.97 0.25 -15.09
CA SER A 31 -2.12 -0.18 -16.49
C SER A 31 -3.37 0.45 -17.11
N PRO A 32 -3.28 1.69 -17.62
CA PRO A 32 -4.35 2.25 -18.45
C PRO A 32 -4.44 1.49 -19.79
N PRO A 33 -5.61 1.49 -20.46
CA PRO A 33 -5.81 0.80 -21.74
C PRO A 33 -4.90 1.30 -22.86
#